data_AF-M5RYP4-F1
#
_entry.id   AF-M5RYP4-F1
#
_cell.length_a   1.000
_cell.length_b   1.000
_cell.length_c   1.000
_cell.angle_alpha   90.00
_cell.angle_beta   90.00
_cell.angle_gamma   90.00
#
_symmetry.space_group_name_H-M   'P 1'
#
loop_
_entity.id
_entity.type
_entity.pdbx_description
1 polymer ?
#
loop_
_entity_poly.entity_id
_entity_poly.type
_entity_poly.pdbx_seq_one_letter_code
_entity_poly.pdbx_strand_id
1 'polypeptide(L)'
;MEPTADDLTLAKKWVDTAKPELEDELRQSLVNQTRRTLFPRASDSHIDRLILRPMVGYDDDADITERLEKIVATIIAAANGHARMTKHGDSYSVFAQFVGDHNFRRCMIAWLAHHASKNHWSLMEDC
;
A
#
# COMPACT_ATOMS: atom_id res chain seq x y z
N MET A 1 22.52 0.15 -0.57
CA MET A 1 22.32 -0.44 -1.91
C MET A 1 21.49 0.55 -2.68
N GLU A 2 21.94 0.95 -3.87
CA GLU A 2 21.14 1.78 -4.78
C GLU A 2 20.11 0.89 -5.48
N PRO A 3 18.88 1.37 -5.73
CA PRO A 3 17.86 0.59 -6.43
C PRO A 3 18.29 0.31 -7.87
N THR A 4 18.08 -0.92 -8.32
CA THR A 4 18.47 -1.37 -9.66
C THR A 4 17.42 -0.96 -10.69
N ALA A 5 17.79 -0.94 -11.97
CA ALA A 5 16.89 -0.59 -13.08
C ALA A 5 15.64 -1.50 -13.17
N ASP A 6 15.71 -2.72 -12.62
CA ASP A 6 14.59 -3.66 -12.57
C ASP A 6 13.54 -3.25 -11.52
N ASP A 7 13.96 -2.68 -10.39
CA ASP A 7 13.07 -2.14 -9.35
C ASP A 7 12.22 -0.97 -9.87
N LEU A 8 12.80 -0.16 -10.76
CA LEU A 8 12.12 0.96 -11.43
C LEU A 8 11.11 0.49 -12.49
N THR A 9 11.27 -0.70 -13.04
CA THR A 9 10.42 -1.23 -14.12
C THR A 9 9.11 -1.81 -13.58
N LEU A 10 9.15 -2.46 -12.42
CA LEU A 10 7.95 -3.00 -11.76
C LEU A 10 7.06 -1.87 -11.22
N ALA A 11 7.68 -0.86 -10.61
CA ALA A 11 6.99 0.35 -10.16
C ALA A 11 6.26 1.03 -11.32
N LYS A 12 6.93 1.26 -12.46
CA LYS A 12 6.33 1.91 -13.63
C LYS A 12 5.14 1.13 -14.20
N LYS A 13 5.21 -0.21 -14.23
CA LYS A 13 4.10 -1.07 -14.69
C LYS A 13 2.85 -0.95 -13.84
N TRP A 14 2.99 -0.70 -12.53
CA TRP A 14 1.85 -0.61 -11.61
C TRP A 14 1.27 0.81 -11.55
N VAL A 15 2.11 1.80 -11.84
CA VAL A 15 1.80 3.24 -11.87
C VAL A 15 0.98 3.62 -13.10
N ASP A 16 1.28 3.06 -14.27
CA ASP A 16 0.50 3.32 -15.49
C ASP A 16 -0.94 2.76 -15.41
N THR A 17 -1.17 1.76 -14.56
CA THR A 17 -2.51 1.23 -14.24
C THR A 17 -3.28 2.04 -13.19
N ALA A 18 -2.64 3.01 -12.56
CA ALA A 18 -3.19 3.67 -11.41
C ALA A 18 -3.97 4.95 -11.72
N LYS A 19 -5.25 4.76 -12.04
CA LYS A 19 -6.23 5.84 -12.28
C LYS A 19 -6.99 6.18 -10.99
N PRO A 20 -7.61 7.38 -10.90
CA PRO A 20 -8.53 7.74 -9.81
C PRO A 20 -9.67 6.74 -9.60
N GLU A 21 -10.06 6.06 -10.67
CA GLU A 21 -11.04 4.96 -10.70
C GLU A 21 -10.65 3.80 -9.75
N LEU A 22 -9.37 3.64 -9.41
CA LEU A 22 -8.91 2.63 -8.44
C LEU A 22 -9.28 2.95 -6.99
N GLU A 23 -9.51 4.21 -6.60
CA GLU A 23 -9.92 4.52 -5.23
C GLU A 23 -11.35 4.04 -4.96
N ASP A 24 -12.24 4.18 -5.95
CA ASP A 24 -13.61 3.68 -5.88
C ASP A 24 -13.65 2.15 -5.94
N GLU A 25 -12.83 1.53 -6.80
CA GLU A 25 -12.68 0.07 -6.84
C GLU A 25 -12.11 -0.49 -5.53
N LEU A 26 -11.10 0.17 -4.94
CA LEU A 26 -10.52 -0.20 -3.66
C LEU A 26 -11.56 -0.04 -2.55
N ARG A 27 -12.29 1.08 -2.51
CA ARG A 27 -13.37 1.31 -1.54
C ARG A 27 -14.44 0.22 -1.64
N GLN A 28 -14.88 -0.12 -2.85
CA GLN A 28 -15.87 -1.17 -3.06
C GLN A 28 -15.32 -2.56 -2.68
N SER A 29 -14.04 -2.81 -2.93
CA SER A 29 -13.34 -4.04 -2.54
C SER A 29 -13.20 -4.16 -1.01
N LEU A 30 -12.85 -3.07 -0.32
CA LEU A 30 -12.82 -2.98 1.14
C LEU A 30 -14.19 -3.31 1.75
N VAL A 31 -15.27 -2.74 1.22
CA VAL A 31 -16.65 -3.04 1.66
C VAL A 31 -16.98 -4.53 1.48
N ASN A 32 -16.60 -5.12 0.34
CA ASN A 32 -16.85 -6.53 0.04
C ASN A 32 -16.03 -7.46 0.94
N GLN A 33 -14.78 -7.11 1.25
CA GLN A 33 -13.92 -7.87 2.14
C GLN A 33 -14.42 -7.84 3.58
N THR A 34 -14.79 -6.66 4.10
CA THR A 34 -15.38 -6.51 5.43
C THR A 34 -16.64 -7.36 5.58
N ARG A 35 -17.49 -7.41 4.52
CA ARG A 35 -18.66 -8.30 4.48
C ARG A 35 -18.28 -9.79 4.48
N ARG A 36 -17.18 -10.19 3.81
CA ARG A 36 -16.71 -11.58 3.77
C ARG A 36 -16.09 -12.05 5.08
N THR A 37 -15.38 -11.21 5.81
CA THR A 37 -14.88 -11.55 7.15
C THR A 37 -16.00 -11.84 8.14
N LEU A 38 -17.17 -11.20 7.98
CA LEU A 38 -18.35 -11.48 8.78
C LEU A 38 -19.03 -12.82 8.41
N PHE A 39 -18.75 -13.35 7.21
CA PHE A 39 -19.32 -14.60 6.69
C PHE A 39 -18.24 -15.39 5.92
N PRO A 40 -17.29 -16.03 6.62
CA PRO A 40 -16.12 -16.63 6.00
C PRO A 40 -16.52 -17.80 5.09
N ARG A 41 -16.23 -17.67 3.80
CA ARG A 41 -16.11 -18.81 2.87
C ARG A 41 -14.63 -19.17 2.76
N ALA A 42 -14.33 -20.46 2.63
CA ALA A 42 -12.98 -20.90 2.30
C ALA A 42 -12.53 -20.19 1.01
N SER A 43 -11.57 -19.29 1.13
CA SER A 43 -10.96 -18.60 0.00
C SER A 43 -9.46 -18.67 0.18
N ASP A 44 -8.75 -18.88 -0.93
CA ASP A 44 -7.29 -18.85 -1.01
C ASP A 44 -6.80 -17.45 -0.64
N SER A 45 -6.68 -17.23 0.66
CA SER A 45 -6.29 -15.96 1.25
C SER A 45 -4.78 -15.91 1.30
N HIS A 46 -4.20 -14.93 0.61
CA HIS A 46 -2.76 -14.65 0.67
C HIS A 46 -2.50 -13.56 1.70
N ILE A 47 -1.33 -13.64 2.33
CA ILE A 47 -0.83 -12.60 3.23
C ILE A 47 0.23 -11.84 2.46
N ASP A 48 -0.02 -10.56 2.20
CA ASP A 48 0.96 -9.65 1.62
C ASP A 48 1.58 -8.81 2.73
N ARG A 49 2.92 -8.65 2.68
CA ARG A 49 3.67 -7.78 3.58
C ARG A 49 4.49 -6.82 2.74
N LEU A 50 4.27 -5.52 2.94
CA LEU A 50 4.83 -4.46 2.12
C LEU A 50 5.44 -3.37 2.99
N ILE A 51 6.48 -2.74 2.49
CA ILE A 51 7.14 -1.57 3.07
C ILE A 51 6.99 -0.42 2.08
N LEU A 52 6.38 0.67 2.53
CA LEU A 52 6.33 1.93 1.79
C LEU A 52 7.31 2.92 2.44
N ARG A 53 8.29 3.39 1.67
CA ARG A 53 9.35 4.26 2.15
C ARG A 53 9.56 5.47 1.24
N PRO A 54 9.48 6.70 1.74
CA PRO A 54 9.84 7.89 0.98
C PRO A 54 11.33 7.89 0.55
N MET A 55 11.65 8.22 -0.72
CA MET A 55 13.02 8.07 -1.29
C MET A 55 13.93 9.32 -1.25
N VAL A 56 13.42 10.52 -1.00
CA VAL A 56 14.20 11.79 -1.01
C VAL A 56 14.29 12.43 0.40
N GLY A 57 14.98 13.56 0.57
CA GLY A 57 14.95 14.32 1.84
C GLY A 57 13.58 15.00 2.00
N TYR A 58 12.84 14.65 3.06
CA TYR A 58 11.48 15.15 3.33
C TYR A 58 11.44 16.12 4.51
N ASP A 59 12.57 16.75 4.84
CA ASP A 59 12.67 17.67 5.98
C ASP A 59 11.72 18.88 5.83
N ASP A 60 11.33 19.22 4.60
CA ASP A 60 10.41 20.32 4.28
C ASP A 60 8.99 19.85 3.89
N ASP A 61 8.71 18.55 3.89
CA ASP A 61 7.39 18.01 3.51
C ASP A 61 6.46 17.94 4.72
N ALA A 62 5.87 19.08 5.07
CA ALA A 62 4.99 19.23 6.24
C ALA A 62 3.81 18.23 6.28
N ASP A 63 3.42 17.71 5.11
CA ASP A 63 2.22 16.89 4.93
C ASP A 63 2.54 15.40 4.74
N ILE A 64 3.82 15.00 4.77
CA ILE A 64 4.22 13.60 4.56
C ILE A 64 3.60 12.68 5.61
N THR A 65 3.61 13.12 6.87
CA THR A 65 3.03 12.38 8.00
C THR A 65 1.54 12.13 7.76
N GLU A 66 0.79 13.17 7.39
CA GLU A 66 -0.65 13.05 7.14
C GLU A 66 -0.95 12.06 5.99
N ARG A 67 -0.17 12.12 4.90
CA ARG A 67 -0.36 11.19 3.78
C ARG A 67 -0.05 9.75 4.16
N LEU A 68 1.03 9.52 4.91
CA LEU A 68 1.39 8.17 5.38
C LEU A 68 0.37 7.64 6.41
N GLU A 69 -0.17 8.50 7.28
CA GLU A 69 -1.24 8.14 8.22
C GLU A 69 -2.53 7.74 7.51
N LYS A 70 -2.92 8.44 6.43
CA LYS A 70 -4.06 8.04 5.59
C LYS A 70 -3.87 6.64 4.99
N ILE A 71 -2.65 6.30 4.58
CA ILE A 71 -2.34 4.95 4.09
C ILE A 71 -2.49 3.91 5.21
N VAL A 72 -1.90 4.16 6.37
CA VAL A 72 -2.03 3.29 7.54
C VAL A 72 -3.50 3.08 7.91
N ALA A 73 -4.28 4.15 8.01
CA ALA A 73 -5.70 4.09 8.35
C ALA A 73 -6.50 3.28 7.33
N THR A 74 -6.22 3.45 6.03
CA THR A 74 -6.90 2.72 4.95
C THR A 74 -6.63 1.21 5.05
N ILE A 75 -5.39 0.82 5.36
CA ILE A 75 -5.02 -0.59 5.50
C ILE A 75 -5.62 -1.18 6.78
N ILE A 76 -5.59 -0.47 7.91
CA ILE A 76 -6.24 -0.93 9.16
C ILE A 76 -7.76 -1.09 8.99
N ALA A 77 -8.39 -0.24 8.17
CA ALA A 77 -9.80 -0.36 7.83
C ALA A 77 -10.11 -1.57 6.94
N ALA A 78 -9.11 -2.15 6.28
CA ALA A 78 -9.26 -3.44 5.60
C ALA A 78 -9.38 -4.57 6.63
N ALA A 79 -10.31 -5.49 6.42
CA ALA A 79 -10.49 -6.57 7.37
C ALA A 79 -9.25 -7.49 7.39
N ASN A 80 -8.62 -7.62 8.57
CA ASN A 80 -7.30 -8.26 8.79
C ASN A 80 -6.09 -7.47 8.23
N GLY A 81 -6.24 -6.17 8.00
CA GLY A 81 -5.12 -5.28 7.72
C GLY A 81 -4.43 -4.84 9.00
N HIS A 82 -3.11 -4.92 9.00
CA HIS A 82 -2.23 -4.37 10.02
C HIS A 82 -1.28 -3.40 9.33
N ALA A 83 -1.25 -2.15 9.76
CA ALA A 83 -0.27 -1.20 9.27
C ALA A 83 0.28 -0.37 10.42
N ARG A 84 1.55 -0.01 10.33
CA ARG A 84 2.20 0.91 11.26
C ARG A 84 3.18 1.80 10.53
N MET A 85 3.21 3.06 10.95
CA MET A 85 4.24 4.00 10.54
C MET A 85 5.38 3.97 11.58
N THR A 86 6.61 4.05 11.11
CA THR A 86 7.81 4.14 11.94
C THR A 86 8.70 5.25 11.38
N LYS A 87 9.51 5.86 12.26
CA LYS A 87 10.51 6.86 11.87
C LYS A 87 11.90 6.33 12.21
N HIS A 88 12.78 6.29 11.22
CA HIS A 88 14.18 5.89 11.36
C HIS A 88 15.08 7.02 10.85
N GLY A 89 15.75 7.70 11.77
CA GLY A 89 16.46 8.95 11.45
C GLY A 89 15.49 9.97 10.87
N ASP A 90 15.80 10.47 9.67
CA ASP A 90 15.01 11.49 8.96
C ASP A 90 14.02 10.88 7.95
N SER A 91 13.81 9.55 7.98
CA SER A 91 12.94 8.85 7.03
C SER A 91 11.78 8.16 7.74
N TYR A 92 10.57 8.31 7.19
CA TYR A 92 9.42 7.54 7.60
C TYR A 92 9.35 6.22 6.82
N SER A 93 8.71 5.21 7.40
CA SER A 93 8.40 3.96 6.70
C SER A 93 7.08 3.42 7.20
N VAL A 94 6.21 3.02 6.28
CA VAL A 94 4.95 2.33 6.59
C VAL A 94 5.15 0.85 6.31
N PHE A 95 4.99 0.05 7.37
CA PHE A 95 4.90 -1.39 7.27
C PHE A 95 3.44 -1.77 7.17
N ALA A 96 3.08 -2.48 6.11
CA ALA A 96 1.73 -2.91 5.82
C ALA A 96 1.69 -4.43 5.70
N GLN A 97 0.72 -5.03 6.36
CA GLN A 97 0.35 -6.43 6.21
C GLN A 97 -1.15 -6.49 5.98
N PHE A 98 -1.61 -7.20 4.98
CA PHE A 98 -3.04 -7.43 4.79
C PHE A 98 -3.29 -8.81 4.22
N VAL A 99 -4.47 -9.33 4.53
CA VAL A 99 -4.96 -10.59 4.00
C VAL A 99 -6.09 -10.28 3.03
N GLY A 100 -6.14 -10.93 1.87
CA GLY A 100 -7.29 -10.77 0.98
C GLY A 100 -7.32 -11.75 -0.17
N ASP A 101 -8.41 -11.70 -0.92
CA ASP A 101 -8.55 -12.44 -2.16
C ASP A 101 -7.72 -11.79 -3.29
N HIS A 102 -7.63 -12.49 -4.43
CA HIS A 102 -6.87 -12.03 -5.58
C HIS A 102 -7.24 -10.61 -6.05
N ASN A 103 -8.53 -10.25 -6.01
CA ASN A 103 -8.99 -8.95 -6.49
C ASN A 103 -8.64 -7.84 -5.50
N PHE A 104 -8.89 -8.08 -4.20
CA PHE A 104 -8.50 -7.14 -3.15
C PHE A 104 -7.00 -6.88 -3.17
N ARG A 105 -6.19 -7.95 -3.22
CA ARG A 105 -4.74 -7.85 -3.30
C ARG A 105 -4.32 -6.97 -4.47
N ARG A 106 -4.84 -7.24 -5.67
CA ARG A 106 -4.52 -6.46 -6.87
C ARG A 106 -4.87 -4.99 -6.70
N CYS A 107 -6.05 -4.67 -6.16
CA CYS A 107 -6.48 -3.28 -5.96
C CYS A 107 -5.66 -2.55 -4.89
N MET A 108 -5.42 -3.18 -3.73
CA MET A 108 -4.65 -2.58 -2.64
C MET A 108 -3.20 -2.31 -3.08
N ILE A 109 -2.58 -3.28 -3.74
CA ILE A 109 -1.22 -3.15 -4.26
C ILE A 109 -1.14 -2.05 -5.33
N ALA A 110 -2.06 -2.02 -6.29
CA ALA A 110 -2.07 -0.99 -7.34
C ALA A 110 -2.28 0.41 -6.76
N TRP A 111 -3.14 0.54 -5.75
CA TRP A 111 -3.35 1.80 -5.03
C TRP A 111 -2.11 2.24 -4.27
N LEU A 112 -1.44 1.35 -3.55
CA LEU A 112 -0.17 1.66 -2.88
C LEU A 112 0.92 2.09 -3.87
N ALA A 113 1.02 1.41 -5.02
CA ALA A 113 1.99 1.75 -6.06
C ALA A 113 1.70 3.11 -6.71
N HIS A 114 0.43 3.46 -6.88
CA HIS A 114 0.01 4.79 -7.32
C HIS A 114 0.55 5.88 -6.39
N HIS A 115 0.25 5.74 -5.10
CA HIS A 115 0.68 6.68 -4.07
C HIS A 115 2.19 6.74 -3.99
N ALA A 116 2.86 5.59 -4.10
CA ALA A 116 4.31 5.53 -4.12
C ALA A 116 4.88 6.38 -5.28
N SER A 117 4.43 6.17 -6.51
CA SER A 117 4.97 6.95 -7.63
C SER A 117 4.58 8.41 -7.62
N LYS A 118 3.35 8.75 -7.23
CA LYS A 118 2.89 10.14 -7.18
C LYS A 118 3.71 10.98 -6.20
N ASN A 119 4.18 10.35 -5.12
CA ASN A 119 4.93 11.03 -4.05
C ASN A 119 6.44 10.70 -4.06
N HIS A 120 6.95 10.03 -5.09
CA HIS A 120 8.34 9.57 -5.19
C HIS A 120 8.80 8.70 -4.01
N TRP A 121 7.94 7.78 -3.58
CA TRP A 121 8.24 6.76 -2.57
C TRP A 121 8.55 5.40 -3.22
N SER A 122 9.27 4.58 -2.49
CA SER A 122 9.53 3.18 -2.76
C SER A 122 8.44 2.31 -2.13
N LEU A 123 8.00 1.28 -2.85
CA LEU A 123 7.15 0.21 -2.36
C LEU A 123 7.89 -1.11 -2.56
N MET A 124 8.09 -1.88 -1.49
CA MET A 124 8.89 -3.11 -1.48
C MET A 124 8.12 -4.23 -0.77
N GLU A 125 8.40 -5.48 -1.12
CA GLU A 125 7.96 -6.65 -0.34
C GLU A 125 8.82 -6.80 0.93
N ASP A 126 8.18 -7.16 2.04
CA ASP A 126 8.86 -7.50 3.31
C ASP A 126 9.10 -9.02 3.34
N CYS A 127 10.29 -9.44 2.87
CA CYS A 127 10.72 -10.83 2.73
C CYS A 127 10.95 -11.53 4.08
#